data_AF-A0A6G7Y5M1-F1
#
_entry.id   AF-A0A6G7Y5M1-F1
#
_cell.length_a   1.000
_cell.length_b   1.000
_cell.length_c   1.000
_cell.angle_alpha   90.00
_cell.angle_beta   90.00
_cell.angle_gamma   90.00
#
_symmetry.space_group_name_H-M   'P 1'
#
loop_
_entity.id
_entity.type
_entity.pdbx_description
1 polymer ?
#
loop_
_entity_poly.entity_id
_entity_poly.type
_entity_poly.pdbx_seq_one_letter_code
_entity_poly.pdbx_strand_id
1 'polypeptide(L)'
;MGAEVSTAVLPPRATVAGDGSTAVARTVPQKGHLSVGPWWFVDAFGPGTGSAPWAGATPHGHAGMQSMTWLFDGALRHTDGLGTRADIVPGHVLMLTAGDGVVHAEESIGDAPPAGWRWGWCCRPRSGTGPRPWRSSPRSPCGSATTRSRSSSVSSAGRTPRSRCSARPPGRRCGSPRTTRSNSRSPTAGSSASSRWTSR
;
A
#
# COMPACT_ATOMS: atom_id res chain seq x y z
N MET A 1 -2.50 15.19 -31.14
CA MET A 1 -3.70 14.35 -31.01
C MET A 1 -4.04 14.26 -29.54
N GLY A 2 -5.19 14.78 -29.12
CA GLY A 2 -5.66 14.62 -27.74
C GLY A 2 -6.09 13.18 -27.52
N ALA A 3 -5.73 12.59 -26.38
CA ALA A 3 -6.24 11.28 -26.02
C ALA A 3 -7.75 11.42 -25.78
N GLU A 4 -8.55 10.64 -26.51
CA GLU A 4 -9.97 10.50 -26.24
C GLU A 4 -10.15 9.83 -24.87
N VAL A 5 -10.86 10.49 -23.97
CA VAL A 5 -11.18 9.94 -22.65
C VAL A 5 -12.51 9.23 -22.77
N SER A 6 -12.48 7.90 -22.70
CA SER A 6 -13.68 7.07 -22.60
C SER A 6 -13.93 6.66 -21.16
N THR A 7 -15.21 6.50 -20.81
CA THR A 7 -15.64 6.01 -19.49
C THR A 7 -16.31 4.66 -19.69
N ALA A 8 -15.94 3.68 -18.87
CA ALA A 8 -16.55 2.35 -18.86
C ALA A 8 -16.72 1.88 -17.42
N VAL A 9 -17.83 1.17 -17.16
CA VAL A 9 -18.03 0.44 -15.91
C VAL A 9 -17.50 -0.97 -16.11
N LEU A 10 -16.51 -1.34 -15.31
CA LEU A 10 -15.91 -2.67 -15.34
C LEU A 10 -16.45 -3.49 -14.15
N PRO A 11 -17.41 -4.41 -14.37
CA PRO A 11 -17.86 -5.28 -13.29
C PRO A 11 -16.71 -6.20 -12.85
N PRO A 12 -16.51 -6.42 -11.55
CA PRO A 12 -15.56 -7.40 -11.07
C PRO A 12 -16.03 -8.82 -11.39
N ARG A 13 -15.09 -9.73 -11.64
CA ARG A 13 -15.38 -11.15 -11.84
C ARG A 13 -14.77 -11.99 -10.70
N ALA A 14 -15.44 -13.07 -10.33
CA ALA A 14 -14.84 -14.07 -9.45
C ALA A 14 -13.69 -14.79 -10.15
N THR A 15 -12.56 -14.93 -9.48
CA THR A 15 -11.36 -15.65 -9.94
C THR A 15 -10.52 -16.05 -8.72
N VAL A 16 -9.41 -16.73 -8.94
CA VAL A 16 -8.41 -17.01 -7.91
C VAL A 16 -7.13 -16.18 -8.10
N ALA A 17 -6.41 -15.94 -7.01
CA ALA A 17 -5.12 -15.27 -6.93
C ALA A 17 -4.04 -16.18 -6.32
N GLY A 18 -2.77 -15.76 -6.41
CA GLY A 18 -1.63 -16.52 -5.88
C GLY A 18 -1.43 -17.85 -6.61
N ASP A 19 -1.25 -18.91 -5.84
CA ASP A 19 -1.16 -20.30 -6.30
C ASP A 19 -2.52 -20.91 -6.70
N GLY A 20 -3.57 -20.09 -6.76
CA GLY A 20 -4.92 -20.51 -7.11
C GLY A 20 -5.80 -20.86 -5.91
N SER A 21 -5.27 -20.74 -4.68
CA SER A 21 -6.00 -21.07 -3.45
C SER A 21 -6.91 -19.95 -2.93
N THR A 22 -6.70 -18.71 -3.37
CA THR A 22 -7.34 -17.53 -2.78
C THR A 22 -8.39 -16.93 -3.73
N ALA A 23 -9.67 -16.97 -3.35
CA ALA A 23 -10.74 -16.36 -4.14
C ALA A 23 -10.75 -14.83 -4.05
N VAL A 24 -10.89 -14.18 -5.21
CA VAL A 24 -10.95 -12.72 -5.33
C VAL A 24 -11.99 -12.29 -6.36
N ALA A 25 -12.54 -11.10 -6.15
CA ALA A 25 -13.35 -10.39 -7.12
C ALA A 25 -12.44 -9.38 -7.83
N ARG A 26 -12.07 -9.69 -9.08
CA ARG A 26 -11.07 -8.95 -9.85
C ARG A 26 -11.71 -8.00 -10.85
N THR A 27 -11.42 -6.71 -10.72
CA THR A 27 -11.86 -5.67 -11.65
C THR A 27 -10.92 -5.54 -12.85
N VAL A 28 -9.60 -5.55 -12.62
CA VAL A 28 -8.57 -5.62 -13.67
C VAL A 28 -7.45 -6.55 -13.19
N PRO A 29 -6.74 -7.28 -14.09
CA PRO A 29 -6.97 -7.37 -15.54
C PRO A 29 -8.24 -8.17 -15.87
N GLN A 30 -8.97 -7.78 -16.92
CA GLN A 30 -10.06 -8.55 -17.53
C GLN A 30 -10.07 -8.41 -19.06
N LYS A 31 -10.92 -9.17 -19.77
CA LYS A 31 -10.98 -9.14 -21.24
C LYS A 31 -11.22 -7.70 -21.74
N GLY A 32 -10.38 -7.24 -22.66
CA GLY A 32 -10.43 -5.88 -23.21
C GLY A 32 -9.82 -4.78 -22.30
N HIS A 33 -9.50 -5.09 -21.04
CA HIS A 33 -8.97 -4.13 -20.07
C HIS A 33 -7.87 -4.79 -19.21
N LEU A 34 -6.66 -4.85 -19.75
CA LEU A 34 -5.50 -5.42 -19.04
C LEU A 34 -4.98 -4.49 -17.93
N SER A 35 -5.17 -3.18 -18.08
CA SER A 35 -4.79 -2.18 -17.09
C SER A 35 -5.63 -0.91 -17.22
N VAL A 36 -5.61 -0.08 -16.17
CA VAL A 36 -6.07 1.31 -16.22
C VAL A 36 -4.87 2.19 -15.89
N GLY A 37 -4.24 2.78 -16.91
CA GLY A 37 -2.98 3.50 -16.73
C GLY A 37 -1.90 2.62 -16.07
N PRO A 38 -1.32 3.01 -14.91
CA PRO A 38 -0.32 2.21 -14.22
C PRO A 38 -0.90 1.03 -13.44
N TRP A 39 -2.21 1.02 -13.15
CA TRP A 39 -2.89 0.01 -12.34
C TRP A 39 -3.08 -1.27 -13.15
N TRP A 40 -2.38 -2.32 -12.75
CA TRP A 40 -2.37 -3.59 -13.47
C TRP A 40 -3.24 -4.65 -12.80
N PHE A 41 -3.51 -4.52 -11.49
CA PHE A 41 -4.56 -5.31 -10.88
C PHE A 41 -5.29 -4.56 -9.77
N VAL A 42 -6.57 -4.91 -9.60
CA VAL A 42 -7.44 -4.46 -8.51
C VAL A 42 -8.34 -5.64 -8.12
N ASP A 43 -8.12 -6.14 -6.91
CA ASP A 43 -8.81 -7.29 -6.33
C ASP A 43 -9.50 -6.88 -5.04
N ALA A 44 -10.77 -7.26 -4.89
CA ALA A 44 -11.40 -7.38 -3.58
C ALA A 44 -11.32 -8.83 -3.13
N PHE A 45 -11.10 -9.06 -1.84
CA PHE A 45 -11.05 -10.39 -1.24
C PHE A 45 -11.83 -10.42 0.07
N GLY A 46 -12.32 -11.61 0.44
CA GLY A 46 -13.12 -11.82 1.65
C GLY A 46 -14.49 -12.44 1.32
N PRO A 47 -15.46 -12.37 2.26
CA PRO A 47 -16.79 -12.92 2.04
C PRO A 47 -17.45 -12.36 0.76
N GLY A 48 -18.00 -13.24 -0.07
CA GLY A 48 -18.72 -12.86 -1.30
C GLY A 48 -17.84 -12.65 -2.53
N THR A 49 -16.52 -12.82 -2.46
CA THR A 49 -15.61 -12.63 -3.62
C THR A 49 -15.37 -13.89 -4.45
N GLY A 50 -15.91 -15.04 -4.04
CA GLY A 50 -15.86 -16.30 -4.78
C GLY A 50 -16.20 -17.50 -3.89
N SER A 51 -15.97 -18.71 -4.41
CA SER A 51 -16.37 -19.97 -3.76
C SER A 51 -15.30 -20.59 -2.86
N ALA A 52 -14.05 -20.11 -2.90
CA ALA A 52 -12.96 -20.63 -2.08
C ALA A 52 -12.70 -19.71 -0.87
N PRO A 53 -12.37 -20.29 0.30
CA PRO A 53 -11.93 -19.49 1.46
C PRO A 53 -10.60 -18.79 1.14
N TRP A 54 -10.33 -17.70 1.86
CA TRP A 54 -9.01 -17.06 1.80
C TRP A 54 -7.95 -18.01 2.37
N ALA A 55 -6.99 -18.42 1.54
CA ALA A 55 -5.90 -19.31 1.94
C ALA A 55 -4.58 -18.57 2.23
N GLY A 56 -4.58 -17.24 2.10
CA GLY A 56 -3.36 -16.44 2.14
C GLY A 56 -2.60 -16.48 0.83
N ALA A 57 -1.43 -15.85 0.84
CA ALA A 57 -0.47 -15.93 -0.23
C ALA A 57 0.82 -16.53 0.33
N THR A 58 1.10 -17.77 -0.09
CA THR A 58 2.38 -18.44 0.14
C THR A 58 3.55 -17.58 -0.37
N PRO A 59 4.80 -17.83 0.09
CA PRO A 59 5.95 -17.04 -0.33
C PRO A 59 6.05 -16.89 -1.85
N HIS A 60 5.98 -15.66 -2.37
CA HIS A 60 6.00 -15.34 -3.79
C HIS A 60 6.79 -14.06 -4.08
N GLY A 61 7.23 -13.89 -5.33
CA GLY A 61 8.07 -12.77 -5.75
C GLY A 61 7.32 -11.69 -6.53
N HIS A 62 7.67 -10.43 -6.29
CA HIS A 62 7.29 -9.28 -7.12
C HIS A 62 8.54 -8.52 -7.57
N ALA A 63 8.47 -7.87 -8.74
CA ALA A 63 9.49 -6.95 -9.22
C ALA A 63 8.87 -5.86 -10.12
N GLY A 64 9.44 -4.66 -10.14
CA GLY A 64 9.01 -3.58 -11.05
C GLY A 64 7.67 -2.92 -10.71
N MET A 65 7.10 -3.21 -9.54
CA MET A 65 5.77 -2.75 -9.15
C MET A 65 5.68 -2.31 -7.69
N GLN A 66 4.55 -1.68 -7.38
CA GLN A 66 4.08 -1.48 -6.01
C GLN A 66 2.74 -2.18 -5.83
N SER A 67 2.47 -2.64 -4.62
CA SER A 67 1.14 -3.09 -4.20
C SER A 67 0.69 -2.36 -2.93
N MET A 68 -0.61 -2.20 -2.82
CA MET A 68 -1.28 -1.71 -1.62
C MET A 68 -2.32 -2.71 -1.19
N THR A 69 -2.32 -3.07 0.09
CA THR A 69 -3.36 -3.88 0.73
C THR A 69 -4.04 -3.03 1.81
N TRP A 70 -5.36 -2.95 1.77
CA TRP A 70 -6.18 -2.28 2.78
C TRP A 70 -7.26 -3.24 3.30
N LEU A 71 -7.26 -3.47 4.61
CA LEU A 71 -8.22 -4.35 5.27
C LEU A 71 -9.39 -3.61 5.92
N PHE A 72 -10.55 -4.24 5.88
CA PHE A 72 -11.78 -3.82 6.55
C PHE A 72 -12.20 -4.80 7.64
N ASP A 73 -11.83 -6.07 7.51
CA ASP A 73 -12.10 -7.11 8.51
C ASP A 73 -10.97 -8.17 8.51
N GLY A 74 -10.92 -8.96 9.57
CA GLY A 74 -9.88 -9.95 9.83
C GLY A 74 -8.49 -9.32 9.97
N ALA A 75 -7.44 -10.15 9.86
CA ALA A 75 -6.07 -9.67 9.95
C ALA A 75 -5.11 -10.49 9.07
N LEU A 76 -4.08 -9.81 8.57
CA LEU A 76 -3.02 -10.40 7.76
C LEU A 76 -1.66 -10.12 8.39
N ARG A 77 -0.76 -11.10 8.32
CA ARG A 77 0.65 -10.91 8.59
C ARG A 77 1.42 -10.88 7.27
N HIS A 78 2.08 -9.77 7.01
CA HIS A 78 3.07 -9.63 5.95
C HIS A 78 4.45 -9.98 6.48
N THR A 79 5.19 -10.79 5.73
CA THR A 79 6.63 -11.02 5.93
C THR A 79 7.37 -10.92 4.61
N ASP A 80 8.59 -10.36 4.59
CA ASP A 80 9.39 -10.28 3.37
C ASP A 80 10.88 -10.53 3.56
N GLY A 81 11.56 -10.71 2.43
CA GLY A 81 13.02 -10.91 2.35
C GLY A 81 13.86 -9.71 2.78
N LEU A 82 13.26 -8.56 3.10
CA LEU A 82 13.96 -7.43 3.72
C LEU A 82 14.01 -7.55 5.25
N GLY A 83 13.36 -8.58 5.81
CA GLY A 83 13.18 -8.77 7.25
C GLY A 83 11.99 -8.00 7.82
N THR A 84 11.13 -7.42 6.96
CA THR A 84 9.93 -6.75 7.44
C THR A 84 8.92 -7.79 7.90
N ARG A 85 8.35 -7.58 9.09
CA ARG A 85 7.17 -8.29 9.57
C ARG A 85 6.15 -7.26 10.02
N ALA A 86 4.97 -7.27 9.42
CA ALA A 86 3.93 -6.29 9.70
C ALA A 86 2.57 -6.95 9.78
N ASP A 87 1.87 -6.70 10.89
CA ASP A 87 0.47 -7.10 11.03
C ASP A 87 -0.43 -5.98 10.50
N ILE A 88 -1.40 -6.38 9.70
CA ILE A 88 -2.34 -5.51 9.01
C ILE A 88 -3.70 -5.91 9.58
N VAL A 89 -4.36 -4.93 10.18
CA VAL A 89 -5.69 -5.07 10.79
C VAL A 89 -6.61 -4.00 10.17
N PRO A 90 -7.92 -4.00 10.45
CA PRO A 90 -8.82 -3.02 9.86
C PRO A 90 -8.36 -1.58 10.10
N GLY A 91 -8.36 -0.76 9.05
CA GLY A 91 -7.83 0.61 9.09
C GLY A 91 -6.31 0.72 8.92
N HIS A 92 -5.58 -0.37 8.67
CA HIS A 92 -4.19 -0.33 8.23
C HIS A 92 -4.11 -0.36 6.71
N VAL A 93 -3.12 0.37 6.18
CA VAL A 93 -2.69 0.26 4.79
C VAL A 93 -1.27 -0.29 4.77
N LEU A 94 -1.09 -1.43 4.10
CA LEU A 94 0.21 -1.95 3.72
C LEU A 94 0.57 -1.43 2.34
N MET A 95 1.78 -0.90 2.18
CA MET A 95 2.38 -0.56 0.90
C MET A 95 3.68 -1.34 0.74
N LEU A 96 3.75 -2.18 -0.28
CA LEU A 96 4.96 -2.85 -0.73
C LEU A 96 5.45 -2.18 -2.00
N THR A 97 6.71 -1.74 -2.00
CA THR A 97 7.43 -1.37 -3.21
C THR A 97 8.39 -2.50 -3.52
N ALA A 98 8.14 -3.24 -4.60
CA ALA A 98 8.93 -4.42 -4.92
C ALA A 98 10.32 -4.08 -5.48
N GLY A 99 10.49 -2.89 -6.06
CA GLY A 99 11.79 -2.46 -6.55
C GLY A 99 12.38 -3.40 -7.60
N ASP A 100 13.66 -3.70 -7.47
CA ASP A 100 14.39 -4.69 -8.28
C ASP A 100 13.90 -6.13 -8.03
N GLY A 101 13.26 -6.38 -6.90
CA GLY A 101 12.74 -7.68 -6.52
C GLY A 101 12.53 -7.80 -5.01
N VAL A 102 11.43 -8.44 -4.61
CA VAL A 102 11.19 -8.84 -3.22
C VAL A 102 10.39 -10.13 -3.21
N VAL A 103 10.77 -11.07 -2.35
CA VAL A 103 9.94 -12.22 -2.00
C VAL A 103 9.22 -11.92 -0.70
N HIS A 104 7.92 -12.18 -0.65
CA HIS A 104 7.08 -11.92 0.51
C HIS A 104 5.96 -12.96 0.64
N ALA A 105 5.37 -13.03 1.83
CA ALA A 105 4.23 -13.87 2.15
C ALA A 105 3.18 -13.04 2.92
N GLU A 106 1.91 -13.38 2.71
CA GLU A 106 0.78 -12.72 3.38
C GLU A 106 -0.15 -13.79 3.94
N GLU A 107 -0.10 -13.98 5.24
CA GLU A 107 -0.78 -15.06 5.94
C GLU A 107 -1.96 -14.51 6.74
N SER A 108 -3.07 -15.24 6.76
CA SER A 108 -4.18 -14.92 7.67
C SER A 108 -3.72 -15.08 9.11
N ILE A 109 -4.07 -14.14 9.97
CA ILE A 109 -3.87 -14.26 11.43
C ILE A 109 -5.20 -14.03 12.14
N GLY A 110 -5.52 -14.89 13.11
CA GLY A 110 -6.81 -14.89 13.82
C GLY A 110 -7.88 -15.74 13.14
N ASP A 111 -9.07 -15.74 13.75
CA ASP A 111 -10.16 -16.66 13.41
C ASP A 111 -11.06 -16.16 12.28
N ALA A 112 -11.11 -14.84 12.08
CA ALA A 112 -11.93 -14.22 11.04
C ALA A 112 -11.16 -14.16 9.71
N PRO A 113 -11.75 -14.61 8.58
CA PRO A 113 -11.11 -14.50 7.28
C PRO A 113 -10.92 -13.01 6.93
N PRO A 114 -9.75 -12.62 6.40
CA PRO A 114 -9.49 -11.23 6.08
C PRO A 114 -10.34 -10.78 4.90
N ALA A 115 -10.88 -9.56 5.03
CA ALA A 115 -11.65 -8.92 3.98
C ALA A 115 -11.05 -7.54 3.68
N GLY A 116 -10.85 -7.25 2.40
CA GLY A 116 -10.15 -6.05 2.01
C GLY A 116 -9.97 -5.90 0.51
N TRP A 117 -9.21 -4.88 0.15
CA TRP A 117 -8.88 -4.54 -1.23
C TRP A 117 -7.39 -4.57 -1.41
N ARG A 118 -6.98 -4.99 -2.61
CA ARG A 118 -5.60 -4.98 -3.05
C ARG A 118 -5.49 -4.34 -4.42
N TRP A 119 -4.52 -3.44 -4.53
CA TRP A 119 -4.14 -2.82 -5.80
C TRP A 119 -2.69 -3.13 -6.09
N GLY A 120 -2.35 -3.19 -7.37
CA GLY A 120 -0.96 -3.12 -7.79
C GLY A 120 -0.80 -2.36 -9.09
N TRP A 121 0.34 -1.68 -9.18
CA TRP A 121 0.67 -0.83 -10.29
C TRP A 121 2.15 -0.91 -10.63
N CYS A 122 2.44 -0.84 -11.93
CA CYS A 122 3.80 -0.79 -12.43
C CYS A 122 4.41 0.59 -12.13
N CYS A 123 5.66 0.58 -11.68
CA CYS A 123 6.43 1.81 -11.63
C CYS A 123 6.83 2.21 -13.04
N ARG A 124 6.37 3.37 -13.51
CA ARG A 124 6.89 3.94 -14.77
C ARG A 124 8.24 4.61 -14.54
N PRO A 125 9.17 4.55 -15.52
CA PRO A 125 10.36 5.39 -15.50
C PRO A 125 9.97 6.86 -15.38
N ARG A 126 10.73 7.65 -14.60
CA ARG A 126 10.55 9.11 -14.48
C ARG A 126 10.64 9.86 -15.82
N SER A 127 11.08 9.21 -16.90
CA SER A 127 11.34 9.82 -18.21
C SER A 127 11.17 8.88 -19.42
N GLY A 128 10.21 7.94 -19.41
CA GLY A 128 10.05 6.96 -20.50
C GLY A 128 8.64 6.82 -21.08
N THR A 129 8.51 7.02 -22.40
CA THR A 129 7.33 6.68 -23.21
C THR A 129 7.30 5.17 -23.48
N GLY A 130 6.21 4.51 -23.05
CA GLY A 130 5.87 3.13 -23.43
C GLY A 130 6.23 2.04 -22.40
N PRO A 131 5.45 0.93 -22.36
CA PRO A 131 5.80 -0.25 -21.59
C PRO A 131 7.02 -0.94 -22.22
N ARG A 132 8.15 -0.98 -21.48
CA ARG A 132 9.29 -1.82 -21.87
C ARG A 132 9.11 -3.21 -21.27
N PRO A 133 9.44 -4.29 -21.99
CA PRO A 133 9.62 -5.60 -21.38
C PRO A 133 10.66 -5.49 -20.27
N TRP A 134 10.36 -6.02 -19.08
CA TRP A 134 11.19 -5.94 -17.86
C TRP A 134 12.64 -6.44 -18.05
N ARG A 135 12.92 -7.17 -19.13
CA ARG A 135 14.18 -7.88 -19.37
C ARG A 135 15.41 -7.00 -19.68
N SER A 136 15.30 -5.68 -19.82
CA SER A 136 16.40 -4.87 -20.36
C SER A 136 16.93 -3.73 -19.47
N SER A 137 16.54 -3.60 -18.20
CA SER A 137 17.14 -2.60 -17.30
C SER A 137 17.67 -3.25 -16.02
N PRO A 138 18.95 -3.02 -15.65
CA PRO A 138 19.52 -3.54 -14.39
C PRO A 138 18.94 -2.88 -13.13
N ARG A 139 18.08 -1.85 -13.27
CA ARG A 139 17.43 -1.16 -12.16
C ARG A 139 15.96 -0.91 -12.47
N SER A 140 15.11 -1.29 -11.53
CA SER A 140 13.66 -1.05 -11.53
C SER A 140 13.36 0.45 -11.44
N PRO A 141 12.30 0.94 -12.13
CA PRO A 141 11.84 2.31 -11.97
C PRO A 141 11.39 2.65 -10.54
N CYS A 142 11.05 1.65 -9.72
CA CYS A 142 10.72 1.86 -8.31
C CYS A 142 11.95 2.02 -7.41
N GLY A 143 13.18 1.80 -7.91
CA GLY A 143 14.38 1.71 -7.07
C GLY A 143 14.42 0.40 -6.27
N SER A 144 14.95 0.45 -5.04
CA SER A 144 15.07 -0.72 -4.16
C SER A 144 13.75 -1.10 -3.50
N ALA A 145 13.64 -2.37 -3.11
CA ALA A 145 12.46 -2.86 -2.42
C ALA A 145 12.29 -2.18 -1.05
N THR A 146 11.06 -1.80 -0.69
CA THR A 146 10.71 -1.27 0.63
C THR A 146 9.29 -1.67 1.02
N THR A 147 9.06 -1.90 2.31
CA THR A 147 7.74 -2.21 2.86
C THR A 147 7.38 -1.22 3.95
N ARG A 148 6.15 -0.71 3.93
CA ARG A 148 5.62 0.21 4.94
C ARG A 148 4.20 -0.17 5.27
N SER A 149 3.88 -0.30 6.55
CA SER A 149 2.51 -0.30 7.04
C SER A 149 2.24 1.02 7.77
N ARG A 150 1.04 1.57 7.59
CA ARG A 150 0.56 2.73 8.36
C ARG A 150 -0.85 2.45 8.83
N SER A 151 -1.12 2.68 10.11
CA SER A 151 -2.48 2.80 10.61
C SER A 151 -3.04 4.15 10.17
N SER A 152 -4.25 4.17 9.60
CA SER A 152 -5.03 5.38 9.54
C SER A 152 -5.70 5.58 10.89
N SER A 153 -4.98 6.11 11.87
CA SER A 153 -5.68 6.88 12.90
C SER A 153 -6.19 8.13 12.21
N VAL A 154 -7.44 8.11 11.75
CA VAL A 154 -8.15 9.36 11.55
C VAL A 154 -8.36 9.92 12.96
N SER A 155 -7.39 10.68 13.45
CA SER A 155 -7.66 11.58 14.55
C SER A 155 -8.74 12.51 14.04
N SER A 156 -9.96 12.34 14.53
CA SER A 156 -11.02 13.35 14.47
C SER A 156 -10.62 14.55 15.34
N ALA A 157 -9.44 15.12 15.08
CA ALA A 157 -9.17 16.48 15.47
C ALA A 157 -10.11 17.32 14.61
N GLY A 158 -11.31 17.57 15.14
CA GLY A 158 -12.27 18.47 14.56
C GLY A 158 -11.53 19.70 14.10
N ARG A 159 -11.48 19.93 12.78
CA ARG A 159 -11.16 21.25 12.28
C ARG A 159 -12.33 22.10 12.74
N THR A 160 -12.18 22.73 13.90
CA THR A 160 -12.96 23.92 14.21
C THR A 160 -12.83 24.81 12.97
N PRO A 161 -13.95 25.15 12.30
CA PRO A 161 -13.88 26.07 11.18
C PRO A 161 -13.18 27.31 11.70
N ARG A 162 -12.06 27.68 11.08
CA ARG A 162 -11.36 28.93 11.40
C ARG A 162 -12.43 30.00 11.38
N SER A 163 -12.70 30.60 12.54
CA SER A 163 -13.65 31.70 12.66
C SER A 163 -13.29 32.72 11.57
N ARG A 164 -14.31 33.07 10.79
CA ARG A 164 -14.21 34.06 9.71
C ARG A 164 -13.43 35.27 10.23
N CYS A 165 -12.36 35.63 9.53
CA CYS A 165 -11.75 36.95 9.70
C CYS A 165 -12.84 37.99 9.40
N SER A 166 -13.41 38.59 10.44
CA SER A 166 -14.15 39.84 10.31
C SER A 166 -13.15 40.91 9.86
N ALA A 167 -13.42 41.52 8.71
CA ALA A 167 -12.63 42.61 8.16
C ALA A 167 -12.39 43.71 9.21
N ARG A 168 -11.12 44.14 9.36
CA ARG A 168 -10.75 45.34 10.12
C ARG A 168 -9.69 46.16 9.37
N PRO A 169 -9.67 47.49 9.57
CA PRO A 169 -9.11 48.48 8.65
C PRO A 169 -7.56 48.52 8.68
N PRO A 170 -6.92 49.14 7.68
CA PRO A 170 -5.48 49.03 7.47
C PRO A 170 -4.69 49.79 8.55
N GLY A 171 -3.63 49.17 9.09
CA GLY A 171 -2.64 49.91 9.89
C GLY A 171 -1.91 49.19 11.01
N ARG A 172 -2.13 47.89 11.29
CA ARG A 172 -1.37 47.19 12.35
C ARG A 172 -0.86 45.83 11.87
N ARG A 173 0.47 45.64 11.92
CA ARG A 173 1.12 44.35 11.64
C ARG A 173 0.79 43.35 12.74
N CYS A 174 0.39 42.13 12.37
CA CYS A 174 0.23 41.00 13.28
C CYS A 174 1.60 40.60 13.83
N GLY A 175 1.76 40.61 15.16
CA GLY A 175 2.94 40.06 15.83
C GLY A 175 2.97 38.54 15.70
N SER A 176 4.17 37.99 15.42
CA SER A 176 4.39 36.54 15.37
C SER A 176 4.17 35.89 16.74
N PRO A 177 3.64 34.66 16.81
CA PRO A 177 3.53 33.94 18.08
C PRO A 177 4.91 33.61 18.62
N ARG A 178 5.17 34.05 19.86
CA ARG A 178 6.36 33.75 20.64
C ARG A 178 6.39 32.25 20.97
N THR A 179 7.38 31.54 20.45
CA THR A 179 7.61 30.12 20.75
C THR A 179 8.16 29.98 22.17
N THR A 180 7.43 29.32 23.07
CA THR A 180 7.96 28.88 24.36
C THR A 180 8.66 27.54 24.17
N ARG A 181 9.99 27.54 24.29
CA ARG A 181 10.85 26.35 24.25
C ARG A 181 10.93 25.73 25.65
N SER A 182 10.34 24.56 25.85
CA SER A 182 10.56 23.74 27.06
C SER A 182 11.66 22.70 26.80
N ASN A 183 12.73 22.77 27.58
CA ASN A 183 13.82 21.80 27.63
C ASN A 183 13.45 20.66 28.59
N SER A 184 13.58 19.40 28.16
CA SER A 184 13.76 18.27 29.09
C SER A 184 14.76 17.27 28.48
N ARG A 185 15.90 17.09 29.16
CA ARG A 185 16.96 16.13 28.84
C ARG A 185 16.59 14.72 29.31
N SER A 186 17.12 13.74 28.58
CA SER A 186 17.03 12.28 28.74
C SER A 186 17.68 11.73 30.03
N PRO A 187 17.53 10.41 30.27
CA PRO A 187 18.73 9.59 30.44
C PRO A 187 18.75 8.36 29.51
N THR A 188 19.98 7.90 29.29
CA THR A 188 20.46 6.82 28.41
C THR A 188 20.40 5.43 29.06
N ALA A 189 20.07 4.40 28.26
CA ALA A 189 20.56 3.01 28.30
C ALA A 189 19.97 2.32 27.05
N GLY A 190 20.60 1.44 26.27
CA GLY A 190 21.77 0.59 26.43
C GLY A 190 21.41 -0.76 25.79
N SER A 191 22.32 -1.28 24.94
CA SER A 191 22.42 -2.67 24.45
C SER A 191 21.72 -3.08 23.14
N SER A 192 22.61 -3.37 22.19
CA SER A 192 22.47 -4.06 20.92
C SER A 192 22.19 -5.57 21.05
N ALA A 193 21.38 -6.11 20.15
CA ALA A 193 21.43 -7.53 19.78
C ALA A 193 21.08 -7.69 18.30
N SER A 194 22.09 -8.04 17.50
CA SER A 194 21.94 -8.45 16.10
C SER A 194 21.81 -9.97 16.04
N SER A 195 20.68 -10.49 15.55
CA SER A 195 20.53 -11.90 15.21
C SER A 195 20.62 -12.08 13.69
N ARG A 196 21.68 -12.78 13.28
CA ARG A 196 22.03 -13.11 11.90
C ARG A 196 21.34 -14.43 11.54
N TRP A 197 20.46 -14.41 10.53
CA TRP A 197 19.86 -15.63 9.97
C TRP A 197 20.86 -16.28 9.00
N THR A 198 21.21 -17.54 9.26
CA THR A 198 21.97 -18.39 8.34
C THR A 198 21.01 -19.27 7.56
N SER A 199 21.06 -19.16 6.24
CA SER A 199 20.45 -20.10 5.28
C SER A 199 21.10 -21.48 5.41
N ARG A 200 20.26 -22.53 5.49
CA ARG A 200 20.62 -23.90 5.13
C ARG A 200 20.00 -24.21 3.78
#